data_AF-Q4E2W5-F1
#
_entry.id   AF-Q4E2W5-F1
#
_cell.length_a   1.000
_cell.length_b   1.000
_cell.length_c   1.000
_cell.angle_alpha   90.00
_cell.angle_beta   90.00
_cell.angle_gamma   90.00
#
_symmetry.space_group_name_H-M   'P 1'
#
loop_
_entity.id
_entity.type
_entity.pdbx_description
1 polymer ?
#
loop_
_entity_poly.entity_id
_entity_poly.type
_entity_poly.pdbx_seq_one_letter_code
_entity_poly.pdbx_strand_id
1 'polypeptide(L)'
;MSHVTADLEYFKCDMCGVYLHKDIFCDHRRECKGLDSKELKKSQCHQIGMALDKEARHRIASRMVDGATLVPVELAERHQQARVRRNVANSYQAEIDKRLQEQLAPERMRALSAFLSE
;
A
#
# COMPACT_ATOMS: atom_id res chain seq x y z
N MET A 1 -14.50 -37.70 24.45
CA MET A 1 -13.45 -38.72 24.65
C MET A 1 -12.87 -39.05 23.29
N SER A 2 -11.64 -38.59 22.99
CA SER A 2 -10.96 -38.94 21.74
C SER A 2 -10.63 -40.42 21.77
N HIS A 3 -11.17 -41.20 20.83
CA HIS A 3 -10.84 -42.60 20.65
C HIS A 3 -9.34 -42.72 20.32
N VAL A 4 -8.53 -43.07 21.32
CA VAL A 4 -7.17 -43.53 21.15
C VAL A 4 -7.26 -44.97 20.66
N THR A 5 -7.30 -45.16 19.34
CA THR A 5 -7.11 -46.47 18.72
C THR A 5 -5.68 -46.90 18.97
N ALA A 6 -5.52 -48.01 19.68
CA ALA A 6 -4.28 -48.52 20.25
C ALA A 6 -3.27 -49.10 19.23
N ASP A 7 -3.32 -48.69 17.96
CA ASP A 7 -2.33 -49.02 16.93
C ASP A 7 -1.39 -47.81 16.77
N LEU A 8 -0.34 -47.80 17.61
CA LEU A 8 0.51 -46.69 18.09
C LEU A 8 1.34 -45.90 17.05
N GLU A 9 0.97 -45.91 15.78
CA GLU A 9 1.72 -45.19 14.74
C GLU A 9 0.92 -44.04 14.12
N TYR A 10 -0.42 -44.11 14.12
CA TYR A 10 -1.26 -43.14 13.43
C TYR A 10 -2.18 -42.36 14.38
N PHE A 11 -2.14 -41.04 14.25
CA PHE A 11 -2.98 -40.09 14.98
C PHE A 11 -3.94 -39.39 14.03
N LYS A 12 -5.22 -39.28 14.42
CA LYS A 12 -6.23 -38.55 13.66
C LYS A 12 -6.13 -37.05 13.95
N CYS A 13 -6.03 -36.22 12.92
CA CYS A 13 -6.09 -34.78 13.08
C CYS A 13 -7.54 -34.33 13.32
N ASP A 14 -7.80 -33.65 14.43
CA ASP A 14 -9.16 -33.18 14.78
C ASP A 14 -9.72 -32.16 13.77
N MET A 15 -8.84 -31.43 13.08
CA MET A 15 -9.24 -30.34 12.18
C MET A 15 -9.65 -30.84 10.79
N CYS A 16 -8.91 -31.81 10.22
CA CYS A 16 -9.16 -32.32 8.88
C CYS A 16 -9.64 -33.79 8.85
N GLY A 17 -9.64 -34.49 9.98
CA GLY A 17 -10.07 -35.88 10.09
C GLY A 17 -9.11 -36.92 9.49
N VAL A 18 -7.96 -36.51 8.96
CA VAL A 18 -6.97 -37.40 8.32
C VAL A 18 -6.10 -38.10 9.38
N TYR A 19 -5.82 -39.38 9.17
CA TYR A 19 -4.86 -40.15 9.97
C TYR A 19 -3.43 -39.92 9.49
N LEU A 20 -2.53 -39.61 10.41
CA LEU A 20 -1.16 -39.22 10.13
C LEU A 20 -0.19 -39.98 11.03
N HIS A 21 0.97 -40.34 10.48
CA HIS A 21 2.01 -40.99 11.27
C HIS A 21 2.52 -40.08 12.40
N LYS A 22 2.95 -40.66 13.52
CA LYS A 22 3.45 -39.96 14.72
C LYS A 22 4.52 -38.91 14.40
N ASP A 23 5.38 -39.20 13.42
CA ASP A 23 6.50 -38.34 13.05
C ASP A 23 6.06 -37.03 12.39
N ILE A 24 4.93 -37.04 11.67
CA ILE A 24 4.42 -35.86 10.94
C ILE A 24 3.21 -35.23 11.61
N PHE A 25 2.60 -35.91 12.59
CA PHE A 25 1.36 -35.44 13.21
C PHE A 25 1.51 -34.07 13.86
N CYS A 26 2.62 -33.84 14.58
CA CYS A 26 2.88 -32.56 15.23
C CYS A 26 3.00 -31.41 14.22
N ASP A 27 3.73 -31.62 13.14
CA ASP A 27 3.93 -30.60 12.10
C ASP A 27 2.64 -30.34 11.34
N HIS A 28 1.92 -31.39 10.97
CA HIS A 28 0.61 -31.25 10.36
C HIS A 28 -0.35 -30.50 11.28
N ARG A 29 -0.45 -30.85 12.57
CA ARG A 29 -1.36 -30.19 13.52
C ARG A 29 -1.05 -28.70 13.69
N ARG A 30 0.22 -28.29 13.57
CA ARG A 30 0.64 -26.87 13.61
C ARG A 30 0.23 -26.08 12.36
N GLU A 31 0.21 -26.74 11.21
CA GLU A 31 -0.06 -26.15 9.90
C GLU A 31 -1.51 -26.32 9.43
N CYS A 32 -2.24 -27.31 9.96
CA CYS A 32 -3.57 -27.68 9.49
C CYS A 32 -4.60 -26.64 9.91
N LYS A 33 -5.39 -26.19 8.93
CA LYS A 33 -6.47 -25.23 9.11
C LYS A 33 -7.87 -25.84 8.99
N GLY A 34 -7.97 -27.13 8.69
CA GLY A 34 -9.22 -27.82 8.38
C GLY A 34 -9.31 -28.23 6.91
N LEU A 35 -10.25 -29.14 6.59
CA LEU A 35 -10.38 -29.70 5.23
C LEU A 35 -10.83 -28.65 4.21
N ASP A 36 -11.75 -27.77 4.62
CA ASP A 36 -12.36 -26.73 3.77
C ASP A 36 -11.89 -25.31 4.12
N SER A 37 -10.75 -25.20 4.81
CA SER A 37 -10.22 -23.90 5.17
C SER A 37 -9.70 -23.15 3.95
N LYS A 38 -10.15 -21.91 3.79
CA LYS A 38 -9.60 -20.94 2.83
C LYS A 38 -8.37 -20.20 3.36
N GLU A 39 -8.01 -20.42 4.63
CA GLU A 39 -6.80 -19.85 5.21
C GLU A 39 -5.54 -20.51 4.68
N LEU A 40 -4.54 -19.70 4.40
CA LEU A 40 -3.20 -20.16 4.07
C LEU A 40 -2.53 -20.80 5.28
N LYS A 41 -1.78 -21.87 5.01
CA LYS A 41 -0.87 -22.48 5.98
C LYS A 41 0.27 -21.52 6.31
N LYS A 42 0.85 -21.63 7.51
CA LYS A 42 1.95 -20.74 7.94
C LYS A 42 3.17 -20.90 7.03
N SER A 43 3.49 -22.15 6.67
CA SER A 43 4.48 -22.52 5.66
C SER A 43 4.22 -21.87 4.30
N GLN A 44 2.97 -21.82 3.83
CA GLN A 44 2.60 -21.15 2.58
C GLN A 44 2.80 -19.64 2.67
N CYS A 45 2.38 -19.01 3.77
CA CYS A 45 2.64 -17.60 4.02
C CYS A 45 4.15 -17.29 3.99
N HIS A 46 4.96 -18.17 4.60
CA HIS A 46 6.41 -18.03 4.59
C HIS A 46 7.00 -18.14 3.18
N GLN A 47 6.55 -19.12 2.38
CA GLN A 47 6.96 -19.28 0.98
C GLN A 47 6.60 -18.05 0.14
N ILE A 48 5.39 -17.52 0.30
CA ILE A 48 4.95 -16.29 -0.38
C ILE A 48 5.83 -15.12 0.03
N GLY A 49 6.11 -14.96 1.34
CA GLY A 49 7.00 -13.92 1.85
C GLY A 49 8.41 -14.00 1.23
N MET A 50 9.01 -15.19 1.18
CA MET A 50 10.31 -15.40 0.55
C MET A 50 10.32 -15.09 -0.94
N ALA A 51 9.25 -15.44 -1.66
CA ALA A 51 9.10 -15.12 -3.08
C ALA A 51 9.02 -13.61 -3.31
N LEU A 52 8.21 -12.91 -2.51
CA LEU A 52 8.09 -11.45 -2.54
C LEU A 52 9.43 -10.76 -2.21
N ASP A 53 10.15 -11.25 -1.21
CA ASP A 53 11.48 -10.73 -0.87
C ASP A 53 12.49 -10.92 -2.01
N LYS A 54 12.45 -12.08 -2.67
CA LYS A 54 13.32 -12.35 -3.82
C LYS A 54 12.98 -11.43 -4.99
N GLU A 55 11.70 -11.23 -5.29
CA GLU A 55 11.26 -10.28 -6.31
C GLU A 55 11.64 -8.84 -5.95
N ALA A 56 11.49 -8.43 -4.69
CA ALA A 56 11.88 -7.10 -4.24
C ALA A 56 13.38 -6.88 -4.44
N ARG A 57 14.21 -7.86 -4.07
CA ARG A 57 15.66 -7.82 -4.33
C ARG A 57 15.98 -7.76 -5.82
N HIS A 58 15.28 -8.53 -6.66
CA HIS A 58 15.46 -8.45 -8.11
C HIS A 58 15.07 -7.08 -8.67
N ARG A 59 13.93 -6.51 -8.25
CA ARG A 59 13.52 -5.15 -8.69
C ARG A 59 14.52 -4.09 -8.27
N ILE A 60 15.07 -4.19 -7.05
CA ILE A 60 16.12 -3.30 -6.57
C ILE A 60 17.38 -3.45 -7.42
N ALA A 61 17.84 -4.68 -7.67
CA ALA A 61 19.00 -4.96 -8.49
C ALA A 61 18.83 -4.46 -9.94
N SER A 62 17.69 -4.73 -10.58
CA SER A 62 17.40 -4.22 -11.94
C SER A 62 17.40 -2.71 -12.01
N ARG A 63 16.80 -2.02 -11.02
CA ARG A 63 16.84 -0.55 -10.95
C ARG A 63 18.26 0.00 -10.80
N MET A 64 19.14 -0.69 -10.06
CA MET A 64 20.54 -0.30 -9.96
C MET A 64 21.31 -0.50 -11.27
N VAL A 65 20.99 -1.55 -12.06
CA VAL A 65 21.59 -1.79 -13.38
C VAL A 65 21.12 -0.74 -14.41
N ASP A 66 19.86 -0.35 -14.39
CA ASP A 66 19.30 0.68 -15.28
C ASP A 66 19.70 2.12 -14.88
N GLY A 67 20.60 2.28 -13.91
CA GLY A 67 21.04 3.59 -13.41
C GLY A 67 19.93 4.39 -12.72
N ALA A 68 18.78 3.76 -12.42
CA ALA A 68 17.68 4.42 -11.74
C ALA A 68 18.10 4.70 -10.28
N THR A 69 18.33 5.97 -9.98
CA THR A 69 18.69 6.43 -8.64
C THR A 69 17.53 6.10 -7.69
N LEU A 70 17.80 5.26 -6.68
CA LEU A 70 16.85 5.00 -5.61
C LEU A 70 16.71 6.29 -4.79
N VAL A 71 15.59 6.98 -4.95
CA VAL A 71 15.29 8.19 -4.21
C VAL A 71 14.82 7.82 -2.81
N PRO A 72 15.45 8.35 -1.74
CA PRO A 72 14.96 8.14 -0.37
C PRO A 72 13.50 8.55 -0.25
N VAL A 73 12.70 7.76 0.48
CA VAL A 73 11.26 8.02 0.65
C VAL A 73 11.00 9.44 1.15
N GLU A 74 11.82 9.91 2.09
CA GLU A 74 11.76 11.28 2.62
C GLU A 74 11.90 12.35 1.54
N LEU A 75 12.76 12.12 0.54
CA LEU A 75 12.99 13.05 -0.56
C LEU A 75 11.81 13.02 -1.55
N ALA A 76 11.25 11.84 -1.82
CA ALA A 76 10.03 11.69 -2.61
C ALA A 76 8.83 12.38 -1.93
N GLU A 77 8.67 12.22 -0.62
CA GLU A 77 7.65 12.88 0.18
C GLU A 77 7.82 14.40 0.17
N ARG A 78 9.05 14.90 0.34
CA ARG A 78 9.35 16.34 0.22
C ARG A 78 8.97 16.90 -1.15
N HIS A 79 9.28 16.19 -2.24
CA HIS A 79 8.86 16.59 -3.58
C HIS A 79 7.34 16.61 -3.72
N GLN A 80 6.65 15.62 -3.16
CA GLN A 80 5.19 15.56 -3.19
C GLN A 80 4.58 16.72 -2.40
N GLN A 81 5.07 17.01 -1.20
CA GLN A 81 4.65 18.16 -0.41
C GLN A 81 4.93 19.48 -1.14
N ALA A 82 6.09 19.62 -1.79
CA ALA A 82 6.41 20.81 -2.59
C ALA A 82 5.44 20.99 -3.78
N ARG A 83 5.02 19.91 -4.43
CA ARG A 83 3.99 19.94 -5.49
C ARG A 83 2.65 20.39 -4.93
N VAL A 84 2.22 19.83 -3.80
CA VAL A 84 0.97 20.23 -3.13
C VAL A 84 1.02 21.73 -2.78
N ARG A 85 2.12 22.21 -2.18
CA ARG A 85 2.28 23.63 -1.84
C ARG A 85 2.20 24.53 -3.08
N ARG A 86 2.82 24.15 -4.19
CA ARG A 86 2.70 24.90 -5.46
C ARG A 86 1.27 24.94 -5.97
N ASN A 87 0.56 23.82 -5.93
CA ASN A 87 -0.83 23.79 -6.39
C ASN A 87 -1.73 24.70 -5.55
N VAL A 88 -1.55 24.69 -4.22
CA VAL A 88 -2.27 25.58 -3.29
C VAL A 88 -1.91 27.04 -3.54
N ALA A 89 -0.64 27.36 -3.74
CA ALA A 89 -0.21 28.73 -4.06
C ALA A 89 -0.80 29.21 -5.39
N ASN A 90 -0.80 28.34 -6.41
CA ASN A 90 -1.36 28.66 -7.73
C ASN A 90 -2.87 28.89 -7.67
N SER A 91 -3.62 28.07 -6.91
CA SER A 91 -5.06 28.28 -6.74
C SER A 91 -5.35 29.59 -6.02
N TYR A 92 -4.58 29.91 -4.96
CA TYR A 92 -4.72 31.18 -4.24
C TYR A 92 -4.42 32.39 -5.13
N GLN A 93 -3.35 32.33 -5.93
CA GLN A 93 -3.01 33.39 -6.87
C GLN A 93 -4.11 33.59 -7.92
N ALA A 94 -4.66 32.50 -8.47
CA ALA A 94 -5.75 32.57 -9.44
C ALA A 94 -7.01 33.24 -8.84
N GLU A 95 -7.31 33.01 -7.56
CA GLU A 95 -8.42 33.69 -6.87
C GLU A 95 -8.17 35.20 -6.71
N ILE A 96 -6.94 35.60 -6.37
CA ILE A 96 -6.56 37.02 -6.28
C ILE A 96 -6.65 37.69 -7.65
N ASP A 97 -6.07 37.06 -8.67
CA ASP A 97 -6.05 37.60 -10.03
C ASP A 97 -7.48 37.79 -10.55
N LYS A 98 -8.38 36.85 -10.26
CA LYS A 98 -9.80 36.98 -10.58
C LYS A 98 -10.44 38.18 -9.88
N ARG A 99 -10.20 38.38 -8.58
CA ARG A 99 -10.71 39.53 -7.82
C ARG A 99 -10.16 40.85 -8.36
N LEU A 100 -8.88 40.90 -8.73
CA LEU A 100 -8.26 42.07 -9.35
C LEU A 100 -8.88 42.38 -10.71
N GLN A 101 -9.12 41.36 -11.54
CA GLN A 101 -9.80 41.52 -12.83
C GLN A 101 -11.23 42.04 -12.67
N GLU A 102 -11.98 41.57 -11.68
CA GLU A 102 -13.33 42.07 -11.36
C GLU A 102 -13.32 43.53 -10.88
N GLN A 103 -12.29 43.92 -10.11
CA GLN A 103 -12.11 45.31 -9.67
C GLN A 103 -11.69 46.25 -10.80
N LEU A 104 -10.82 45.77 -11.69
CA LEU A 104 -10.31 46.49 -12.86
C LEU A 104 -11.20 46.32 -14.10
N ALA A 105 -12.43 45.85 -13.93
CA ALA A 105 -13.39 45.75 -15.03
C ALA A 105 -13.51 47.12 -15.74
N PRO A 106 -13.53 47.16 -17.08
CA PRO A 106 -13.46 48.41 -17.84
C PRO A 106 -14.61 49.37 -17.50
N GLU A 107 -15.76 48.84 -17.10
CA GLU A 107 -16.90 49.63 -16.62
C GLU A 107 -16.59 50.37 -15.31
N ARG A 108 -15.96 49.70 -14.34
CA ARG A 108 -15.53 50.31 -13.07
C ARG A 108 -14.44 51.34 -13.30
N MET A 109 -13.48 51.03 -14.19
CA MET A 109 -12.42 51.97 -14.57
C MET A 109 -12.99 53.22 -15.25
N ARG A 110 -13.97 53.07 -16.15
CA ARG A 110 -14.65 54.22 -16.77
C ARG A 110 -15.45 55.03 -15.75
N ALA A 111 -16.18 54.38 -14.85
CA ALA A 111 -16.91 55.05 -13.77
C ALA A 111 -15.97 55.83 -12.84
N LEU A 112 -14.83 55.23 -12.47
CA LEU A 112 -13.79 55.90 -11.67
C LEU A 112 -13.17 57.08 -12.44
N SER A 113 -12.89 56.94 -13.74
CA SER A 113 -12.38 58.06 -14.54
C SER A 113 -13.38 59.20 -14.68
N ALA A 114 -14.67 58.89 -14.80
CA ALA A 114 -15.73 59.89 -14.86
C ALA A 114 -15.84 60.64 -13.52
N PHE A 115 -15.79 59.93 -12.39
CA PHE A 115 -15.77 60.52 -11.06
C PHE A 115 -14.56 61.42 -10.79
N LEU A 116 -13.39 61.12 -11.37
CA LEU A 116 -12.20 61.97 -11.25
C LEU A 116 -12.23 63.20 -12.18
N SER A 117 -13.12 63.22 -13.18
CA SER A 117 -13.26 64.34 -14.12
C SER A 117 -14.36 65.34 -13.75
N GLU A 118 -15.17 65.02 -12.74
CA GLU A 118 -16.13 65.93 -12.08
C GLU A 118 -15.46 66.68 -10.93
#